data_AF-A0A563UJ74-F1
#
_entry.id   AF-A0A563UJ74-F1
#
_cell.length_a   1.000
_cell.length_b   1.000
_cell.length_c   1.000
_cell.angle_alpha   90.00
_cell.angle_beta   90.00
_cell.angle_gamma   90.00
#
_symmetry.space_group_name_H-M   'P 1'
#
loop_
_entity.id
_entity.type
_entity.pdbx_description
1 polymer ?
#
loop_
_entity_poly.entity_id
_entity_poly.type
_entity_poly.pdbx_seq_one_letter_code
_entity_poly.pdbx_strand_id
1 'polypeptide(L)'
;MANTRTLIWYFYRPIFLWNNTFSLVFAVLFILHGYNTLPFGLFFKFLGYASTIFLQSATTKNVYMYYRNAGHSTRRMYAYVFGIDFLIYIVLLFVSMLIRNELLKG
;
A
#
# COMPACT_ATOMS: atom_id res chain seq x y z
N MET A 1 -22.30 15.86 10.34
CA MET A 1 -21.86 14.50 9.95
C MET A 1 -20.39 14.58 9.56
N ALA A 2 -19.49 13.90 10.28
CA ALA A 2 -18.09 13.87 9.90
C ALA A 2 -17.97 13.24 8.50
N ASN A 3 -17.35 13.96 7.57
CA ASN A 3 -17.31 13.55 6.18
C ASN A 3 -16.40 12.31 6.06
N THR A 4 -16.96 11.13 5.81
CA THR A 4 -16.21 9.86 5.86
C THR A 4 -15.00 9.87 4.92
N ARG A 5 -15.06 10.62 3.81
CA ARG A 5 -13.94 10.87 2.90
C ARG A 5 -12.74 11.53 3.57
N THR A 6 -12.94 12.60 4.33
CA THR A 6 -11.82 13.31 4.97
C THR A 6 -11.21 12.47 6.07
N LEU A 7 -12.04 11.74 6.83
CA LEU A 7 -11.58 10.79 7.85
C LEU A 7 -10.70 9.69 7.24
N ILE A 8 -11.17 9.08 6.14
CA ILE A 8 -10.38 8.09 5.40
C ILE A 8 -9.08 8.72 4.92
N TRP A 9 -9.10 9.93 4.37
CA TRP A 9 -7.88 10.60 3.88
C TRP A 9 -6.84 10.80 4.98
N TYR A 10 -7.23 11.30 6.15
CA TYR A 10 -6.29 11.50 7.27
C TYR A 10 -5.73 10.19 7.82
N PHE A 11 -6.56 9.14 7.91
CA PHE A 11 -6.10 7.79 8.23
C PHE A 11 -5.12 7.26 7.17
N TYR A 12 -5.43 7.54 5.91
CA TYR A 12 -4.80 6.95 4.73
C TYR A 12 -3.47 7.59 4.39
N ARG A 13 -3.30 8.91 4.58
CA ARG A 13 -2.10 9.64 4.13
C ARG A 13 -0.76 8.98 4.52
N PRO A 14 -0.48 8.66 5.78
CA PRO A 14 0.79 8.03 6.15
C PRO A 14 0.88 6.57 5.66
N ILE A 15 -0.22 5.84 5.72
CA ILE A 15 -0.30 4.42 5.30
C ILE A 15 -0.06 4.27 3.81
N PHE A 16 -0.62 5.19 3.02
CA PHE A 16 -0.52 5.24 1.58
C PHE A 16 0.91 5.51 1.13
N LEU A 17 1.56 6.51 1.73
CA LEU A 17 2.95 6.81 1.42
C LEU A 17 3.83 5.62 1.77
N TRP A 18 3.64 5.02 2.95
CA TRP A 18 4.43 3.88 3.39
C TRP A 18 4.28 2.65 2.50
N ASN A 19 3.06 2.23 2.17
CA ASN A 19 2.84 1.06 1.30
C ASN A 19 3.26 1.29 -0.15
N ASN A 20 3.14 2.52 -0.66
CA ASN A 20 3.65 2.84 -1.99
C ASN A 20 5.17 2.76 -2.05
N THR A 21 5.89 3.11 -0.97
CA THR A 21 7.35 2.92 -0.93
C THR A 21 7.73 1.46 -1.16
N PHE A 22 7.03 0.51 -0.54
CA PHE A 22 7.26 -0.93 -0.81
C PHE A 22 6.94 -1.32 -2.26
N SER A 23 5.86 -0.79 -2.84
CA SER A 23 5.55 -1.01 -4.27
C SER A 23 6.65 -0.47 -5.18
N LEU A 24 7.14 0.74 -4.90
CA LEU A 24 8.18 1.39 -5.69
C LEU A 24 9.52 0.67 -5.58
N VAL A 25 9.91 0.27 -4.38
CA VAL A 25 11.13 -0.53 -4.15
C VAL A 25 11.05 -1.84 -4.93
N PHE A 26 9.91 -2.54 -4.87
CA PHE A 26 9.73 -3.77 -5.65
C PHE A 26 9.79 -3.51 -7.16
N ALA A 27 9.18 -2.43 -7.66
CA ALA A 27 9.21 -2.09 -9.07
C ALA A 27 10.62 -1.81 -9.60
N VAL A 28 11.42 -1.07 -8.83
CA VAL A 28 12.84 -0.84 -9.16
C VAL A 28 13.59 -2.17 -9.20
N LEU A 29 13.41 -3.02 -8.18
CA LEU A 29 14.04 -4.35 -8.15
C LEU A 29 13.61 -5.22 -9.33
N PHE A 30 12.33 -5.17 -9.70
CA PHE A 30 11.78 -5.90 -10.83
C PHE A 30 12.36 -5.43 -12.17
N ILE A 31 12.52 -4.12 -12.36
CA ILE A 31 13.16 -3.58 -13.57
C ILE A 31 14.62 -4.09 -13.68
N LEU A 32 15.36 -4.10 -12.57
CA LEU A 32 16.77 -4.51 -12.54
C LEU A 32 17.00 -6.02 -12.68
N HIS A 33 16.24 -6.85 -11.96
CA HIS A 33 16.47 -8.30 -11.87
C HIS A 33 15.49 -9.13 -12.72
N GLY A 34 14.42 -8.50 -13.21
CA GLY A 34 13.47 -9.11 -14.13
C GLY A 34 12.50 -10.11 -13.53
N TYR A 35 11.96 -10.96 -14.41
CA TYR A 35 10.84 -11.86 -14.11
C TYR A 35 11.10 -12.85 -12.97
N ASN A 36 12.37 -13.15 -12.67
CA ASN A 36 12.75 -13.99 -11.52
C ASN A 36 12.28 -13.41 -10.17
N THR A 37 12.03 -12.10 -10.11
CA THR A 37 11.55 -11.42 -8.90
C THR A 37 10.04 -11.41 -8.73
N LEU A 38 9.26 -11.81 -9.74
CA LEU A 38 7.79 -11.81 -9.67
C LEU A 38 7.20 -12.55 -8.45
N PRO A 39 7.70 -13.76 -8.09
CA PRO A 39 7.18 -14.48 -6.93
C PRO A 39 7.35 -13.68 -5.62
N PHE A 40 8.38 -12.85 -5.54
CA PHE A 40 8.66 -12.01 -4.37
C PHE A 40 7.81 -10.73 -4.32
N GLY A 41 7.09 -10.38 -5.40
CA GLY A 41 6.25 -9.18 -5.44
C GLY A 41 5.13 -9.20 -4.41
N LEU A 42 4.41 -10.31 -4.32
CA LEU A 42 3.39 -10.49 -3.30
C LEU A 42 3.98 -10.51 -1.89
N PHE A 43 5.18 -11.10 -1.72
CA PHE A 43 5.88 -11.09 -0.42
C PHE A 43 6.20 -9.66 0.03
N PHE A 44 6.78 -8.82 -0.83
CA PHE A 44 7.01 -7.40 -0.54
C PHE A 44 5.72 -6.67 -0.18
N LYS A 45 4.61 -7.04 -0.82
CA LYS A 45 3.32 -6.41 -0.57
C LYS A 45 2.72 -6.80 0.77
N PHE A 46 2.76 -8.09 1.13
CA PHE A 46 2.36 -8.54 2.46
C PHE A 46 3.26 -7.96 3.55
N LEU A 47 4.56 -7.80 3.28
CA LEU A 47 5.49 -7.17 4.21
C LEU A 47 5.16 -5.69 4.42
N GLY A 48 4.79 -4.96 3.36
CA GLY A 48 4.23 -3.61 3.44
C GLY A 48 2.99 -3.52 4.33
N TYR A 49 2.01 -4.41 4.11
CA TYR A 49 0.78 -4.46 4.92
C TYR A 49 1.05 -4.81 6.38
N ALA A 50 1.89 -5.82 6.63
CA ALA A 50 2.29 -6.20 7.99
C ALA A 50 3.00 -5.05 8.71
N SER A 51 3.94 -4.38 8.03
CA SER A 51 4.67 -3.23 8.59
C SER A 51 3.73 -2.07 8.91
N THR A 52 2.70 -1.85 8.08
CA THR A 52 1.68 -0.82 8.29
C THR A 52 0.84 -1.13 9.54
N ILE A 53 0.36 -2.35 9.67
CA ILE A 53 -0.42 -2.78 10.85
C ILE A 53 0.44 -2.63 12.11
N PHE A 54 1.72 -3.00 12.04
CA PHE A 54 2.66 -2.87 13.16
C PHE A 54 2.91 -1.41 13.55
N LEU A 55 3.29 -0.55 12.58
CA LEU A 55 3.49 0.89 12.79
C LEU A 55 2.25 1.54 13.35
N GLN A 56 1.08 1.18 12.82
CA GLN A 56 -0.15 1.73 13.30
C GLN A 56 -0.40 1.25 14.73
N SER A 57 -0.34 -0.04 15.02
CA SER A 57 -0.47 -0.57 16.38
C SER A 57 0.46 0.13 17.39
N ALA A 58 1.70 0.41 17.02
CA ALA A 58 2.68 1.08 17.88
C ALA A 58 2.35 2.56 18.14
N THR A 59 1.75 3.25 17.18
CA THR A 59 1.52 4.71 17.23
C THR A 59 0.10 5.06 17.73
N THR A 60 -0.79 4.08 17.93
CA THR A 60 -2.24 4.27 17.77
C THR A 60 -3.09 3.71 18.90
N LYS A 61 -2.81 4.04 20.16
CA LYS A 61 -3.90 3.99 21.16
C LYS A 61 -5.00 5.02 20.82
N ASN A 62 -4.62 6.18 20.28
CA ASN A 62 -5.54 7.30 20.07
C ASN A 62 -6.35 7.22 18.78
N VAL A 63 -5.79 6.75 17.66
CA VAL A 63 -6.54 6.64 16.39
C VAL A 63 -7.59 5.53 16.47
N TYR A 64 -7.35 4.41 17.16
CA TYR A 64 -8.40 3.40 17.33
C TYR A 64 -9.61 3.97 18.10
N MET A 65 -9.37 4.73 19.17
CA MET A 65 -10.44 5.38 19.94
C MET A 65 -11.16 6.47 19.14
N TYR A 66 -10.45 7.30 18.38
CA TYR A 66 -11.04 8.37 17.58
C TYR A 66 -12.03 7.84 16.52
N TYR A 67 -11.65 6.79 15.78
CA TYR A 67 -12.50 6.24 14.72
C TYR A 67 -13.66 5.41 15.27
N ARG A 68 -13.44 4.73 16.41
CA ARG A 68 -14.50 4.03 17.13
C ARG A 68 -15.53 5.00 17.72
N ASN A 69 -15.09 6.11 18.29
CA ASN A 69 -15.97 7.17 18.81
C ASN A 69 -16.74 7.88 17.69
N ALA A 70 -16.22 7.91 16.47
CA ALA A 70 -16.90 8.40 15.28
C ALA A 70 -17.88 7.39 14.64
N GLY A 71 -18.06 6.20 15.24
CA GLY A 71 -18.98 5.16 14.74
C GLY A 71 -18.48 4.37 13.53
N HIS A 72 -17.20 4.50 13.17
CA HIS A 72 -16.62 3.81 12.02
C HIS A 72 -15.81 2.57 12.43
N SER A 73 -15.95 1.49 11.65
CA SER A 73 -15.14 0.28 11.82
C SER A 73 -13.75 0.48 11.22
N THR A 74 -12.71 0.48 12.06
CA THR A 74 -11.30 0.55 11.63
C THR A 74 -10.94 -0.57 10.64
N ARG A 75 -11.51 -1.77 10.81
CA ARG A 75 -11.28 -2.91 9.90
C ARG A 75 -11.74 -2.61 8.47
N ARG A 76 -12.89 -1.95 8.30
CA ARG A 76 -13.38 -1.54 6.97
C ARG A 76 -12.47 -0.50 6.34
N MET A 77 -11.92 0.41 7.14
CA MET A 77 -10.95 1.39 6.64
C MET A 77 -9.68 0.73 6.11
N TYR A 78 -9.09 -0.21 6.86
CA TYR A 78 -7.96 -0.99 6.36
C TYR A 78 -8.27 -1.73 5.06
N ALA A 79 -9.44 -2.37 4.95
CA ALA A 79 -9.83 -3.09 3.74
C ALA A 79 -9.90 -2.15 2.51
N TYR A 80 -10.51 -0.97 2.64
CA TYR A 80 -10.54 0.01 1.55
C TYR A 80 -9.15 0.50 1.18
N VAL A 81 -8.33 0.80 2.18
CA VAL A 81 -6.97 1.33 2.00
C VAL A 81 -6.07 0.31 1.30
N PHE A 82 -6.08 -0.94 1.76
CA PHE A 82 -5.31 -2.02 1.15
C PHE A 82 -5.85 -2.39 -0.24
N GLY A 83 -7.17 -2.32 -0.46
CA GLY A 83 -7.75 -2.53 -1.79
C GLY A 83 -7.28 -1.51 -2.81
N ILE A 84 -7.31 -0.21 -2.47
CA ILE A 84 -6.84 0.86 -3.36
C ILE A 84 -5.34 0.73 -3.61
N ASP A 85 -4.56 0.48 -2.56
CA ASP A 85 -3.11 0.30 -2.67
C ASP A 85 -2.72 -0.91 -3.52
N PHE A 86 -3.47 -2.01 -3.43
CA PHE A 86 -3.27 -3.20 -4.26
C PHE A 86 -3.56 -2.91 -5.74
N LEU A 87 -4.60 -2.15 -6.05
CA LEU A 87 -4.88 -1.72 -7.43
C LEU A 87 -3.75 -0.85 -7.99
N ILE A 88 -3.23 0.08 -7.19
CA ILE A 88 -2.08 0.91 -7.59
C ILE A 88 -0.85 0.04 -7.83
N TYR A 89 -0.61 -0.95 -6.98
CA TYR A 89 0.48 -1.92 -7.17
C TYR A 89 0.35 -2.69 -8.50
N ILE A 90 -0.84 -3.15 -8.87
CA ILE A 90 -1.07 -3.83 -10.16
C ILE A 90 -0.75 -2.90 -11.33
N VAL A 91 -1.25 -1.66 -11.30
CA VAL A 91 -0.98 -0.67 -12.35
C VAL A 91 0.53 -0.40 -12.45
N LEU A 92 1.19 -0.25 -11.31
CA LEU A 92 2.61 0.04 -11.24
C LEU A 92 3.47 -1.13 -11.72
N LEU A 93 3.07 -2.36 -11.41
CA LEU A 93 3.70 -3.58 -11.94
C LEU A 93 3.55 -3.67 -13.45
N PHE A 94 2.36 -3.40 -13.98
CA PHE A 94 2.11 -3.41 -15.43
C PHE A 94 2.98 -2.36 -16.15
N VAL A 95 3.05 -1.14 -15.63
CA VAL A 95 3.93 -0.08 -16.15
C VAL A 95 5.40 -0.52 -16.09
N SER A 96 5.84 -1.14 -15.00
CA SER A 96 7.21 -1.62 -14.83
C SER A 96 7.57 -2.73 -15.84
N MET A 97 6.61 -3.60 -16.18
CA MET A 97 6.77 -4.60 -17.23
C MET A 97 6.97 -3.96 -18.61
N LEU A 98 6.16 -2.95 -18.95
CA LEU A 98 6.29 -2.22 -20.21
C LEU A 98 7.66 -1.54 -20.33
N ILE A 99 8.07 -0.79 -19.30
CA ILE A 99 9.37 -0.09 -19.27
C ILE A 99 10.51 -1.09 -19.46
N ARG A 100 10.50 -2.20 -18.73
CA ARG A 100 11.54 -3.22 -18.85
C ARG A 100 11.60 -3.84 -20.24
N ASN A 101 10.45 -4.13 -20.85
CA ASN A 101 10.43 -4.70 -22.19
C ASN A 101 10.99 -3.75 -23.24
N GLU A 102 10.78 -2.43 -23.11
CA GLU A 102 11.41 -1.44 -23.98
C GLU A 102 12.93 -1.33 -23.73
N LEU A 103 13.37 -1.39 -22.48
CA LEU A 103 14.80 -1.38 -22.15
C LEU A 103 15.58 -2.61 -22.68
N LEU A 104 14.92 -3.75 -22.87
CA LEU A 104 15.55 -4.95 -23.42
C LEU A 104 15.56 -5.00 -24.95
N LYS A 105 14.82 -4.11 -25.63
CA LYS A 105 14.78 -4.02 -27.10
C LYS A 105 15.84 -3.06 -27.67
N GLY A 106 16.29 -2.10 -26.87
CA GLY A 106 17.36 -1.15 -27.23
C GLY A 106 18.74 -1.72 -26.91
#